data_AF-A0A9X5XKP9-F1
#
_entry.id   AF-A0A9X5XKP9-F1
#
_cell.length_a   1.000
_cell.length_b   1.000
_cell.length_c   1.000
_cell.angle_alpha   90.00
_cell.angle_beta   90.00
_cell.angle_gamma   90.00
#
_symmetry.space_group_name_H-M   'P 1'
#
loop_
_entity.id
_entity.type
_entity.pdbx_description
1 polymer ?
#
loop_
_entity_poly.entity_id
_entity_poly.type
_entity_poly.pdbx_seq_one_letter_code
_entity_poly.pdbx_strand_id
1 'polypeptide(L)' 'MTLLAHDRYCDAIELEVRRLRDVVTSGADLSATVPTCPDWSLERLVRHTGGALRWVELIVRT' A
#
# COMPACT_ATOMS: atom_id res chain seq x y z
N MET A 1 6.86 -16.03 16.15
CA MET A 1 7.07 -15.38 14.84
C MET A 1 8.51 -14.97 14.75
N THR A 2 9.21 -15.32 13.68
CA THR A 2 10.61 -14.93 13.46
C THR A 2 10.64 -13.67 12.58
N LEU A 3 11.44 -12.68 12.97
CA LEU A 3 11.60 -11.44 12.19
C LEU A 3 12.38 -11.73 10.90
N LEU A 4 12.02 -11.03 9.82
CA LEU A 4 12.81 -11.03 8.59
C LEU A 4 13.97 -10.05 8.71
N ALA A 5 14.95 -10.19 7.81
CA ALA A 5 16.00 -9.18 7.64
C ALA A 5 15.37 -7.85 7.16
N HIS A 6 15.99 -6.73 7.53
CA HIS A 6 15.47 -5.39 7.25
C HIS A 6 15.29 -5.11 5.76
N ASP A 7 16.28 -5.47 4.95
CA ASP A 7 16.26 -5.37 3.49
C ASP A 7 15.05 -6.10 2.88
N ARG A 8 14.69 -7.28 3.42
CA ARG A 8 13.50 -8.02 2.97
C ARG A 8 12.20 -7.30 3.26
N TYR A 9 12.10 -6.54 4.34
CA TYR A 9 10.94 -5.69 4.57
C TYR A 9 10.88 -4.53 3.58
N CYS A 10 12.02 -3.88 3.30
CA CYS A 10 12.11 -2.80 2.32
C CYS A 10 11.72 -3.27 0.91
N ASP A 11 12.27 -4.41 0.47
CA ASP A 11 11.98 -5.02 -0.83
C ASP A 11 10.49 -5.37 -0.96
N ALA A 12 9.89 -5.93 0.11
CA ALA A 12 8.48 -6.28 0.12
C ALA A 12 7.59 -5.03 0.01
N ILE A 13 7.91 -3.96 0.74
CA ILE A 13 7.17 -2.69 0.65
C ILE A 13 7.24 -2.14 -0.77
N GLU A 14 8.43 -2.10 -1.39
CA GLU A 14 8.59 -1.60 -2.75
C GLU A 14 7.82 -2.44 -3.77
N LEU A 15 7.83 -3.77 -3.62
CA LEU A 15 7.10 -4.69 -4.48
C LEU A 15 5.58 -4.50 -4.38
N GLU A 16 5.02 -4.48 -3.16
CA GLU A 16 3.57 -4.38 -2.99
C GLU A 16 3.05 -2.99 -3.39
N VAL A 17 3.82 -1.92 -3.16
CA VAL A 17 3.47 -0.57 -3.63
C VAL A 17 3.47 -0.50 -5.17
N ARG A 18 4.43 -1.17 -5.83
CA ARG A 18 4.43 -1.29 -7.31
C ARG A 18 3.19 -2.02 -7.82
N ARG A 19 2.81 -3.14 -7.22
CA ARG A 19 1.59 -3.88 -7.60
C ARG A 19 0.33 -3.05 -7.41
N LEU A 20 0.21 -2.33 -6.28
CA LEU A 20 -0.93 -1.45 -6.04
C LEU A 20 -1.01 -0.35 -7.09
N ARG A 21 0.12 0.28 -7.42
CA ARG A 21 0.19 1.28 -8.50
C ARG A 21 -0.26 0.69 -9.83
N ASP A 22 0.25 -0.48 -10.20
CA ASP A 22 -0.06 -1.11 -11.49
C ASP A 22 -1.57 -1.36 -11.63
N VAL A 23 -2.25 -1.81 -10.56
CA VAL A 23 -3.72 -1.94 -10.51
C VAL A 23 -4.42 -0.59 -10.67
N VAL A 24 -3.96 0.46 -9.97
CA VAL A 24 -4.57 1.80 -10.07
C VAL A 24 -4.41 2.38 -11.48
N THR A 25 -3.29 2.11 -12.14
CA THR A 25 -3.01 2.62 -13.49
C THR A 25 -3.56 1.76 -14.62
N SER A 26 -4.15 0.60 -14.33
CA SER A 26 -4.71 -0.30 -15.36
C SER A 26 -6.08 0.15 -15.89
N GLY A 27 -6.64 1.24 -15.35
CA GLY A 27 -8.02 1.65 -15.60
C GLY A 27 -9.04 0.97 -14.68
N ALA A 28 -8.59 0.41 -13.55
CA ALA A 28 -9.48 -0.15 -12.55
C ALA A 28 -10.51 0.88 -12.03
N ASP A 29 -11.75 0.44 -11.82
CA ASP A 29 -12.79 1.26 -11.20
C ASP A 29 -12.41 1.56 -9.75
N LEU A 30 -12.11 2.83 -9.47
CA LEU A 30 -11.72 3.29 -8.14
C LEU A 30 -12.85 3.18 -7.11
N SER A 31 -14.10 3.10 -7.56
CA SER A 31 -15.26 2.91 -6.69
C SER A 31 -15.50 1.44 -6.30
N ALA A 32 -14.85 0.49 -6.98
CA ALA A 32 -14.99 -0.93 -6.71
C ALA A 32 -14.58 -1.28 -5.28
N THR A 33 -15.39 -2.12 -4.63
CA THR A 33 -15.12 -2.64 -3.29
C THR A 33 -13.91 -3.57 -3.29
N VAL A 34 -13.04 -3.41 -2.29
CA VAL A 34 -11.88 -4.29 -2.09
C VAL A 34 -12.35 -5.60 -1.42
N PRO A 35 -12.12 -6.78 -2.02
CA PRO A 35 -12.65 -8.05 -1.49
C PRO A 35 -12.26 -8.38 -0.05
N THR A 36 -11.05 -8.03 0.37
CA THR A 36 -10.53 -8.25 1.73
C THR A 36 -10.87 -7.13 2.71
N CYS A 37 -11.38 -5.99 2.21
CA CYS A 37 -11.77 -4.82 2.98
C CYS A 37 -13.14 -4.35 2.47
N PRO A 38 -14.22 -5.09 2.74
CA PRO A 38 -15.52 -4.92 2.07
C PRO A 38 -16.17 -3.56 2.30
N ASP A 39 -15.75 -2.81 3.33
CA ASP A 39 -16.23 -1.45 3.60
C ASP A 39 -15.44 -0.37 2.83
N TRP A 40 -14.44 -0.76 2.04
CA TRP A 40 -13.49 0.14 1.41
C TRP A 40 -13.58 0.04 -0.12
N SER A 41 -13.65 1.20 -0.77
CA SER A 41 -13.36 1.31 -2.20
C SER A 41 -11.86 1.20 -2.45
N LEU A 42 -11.47 0.87 -3.69
CA LEU A 42 -10.08 0.90 -4.14
C LEU A 42 -9.45 2.29 -3.91
N GLU A 43 -10.19 3.37 -4.16
CA GLU A 43 -9.75 4.73 -3.84
C GLU A 43 -9.38 4.89 -2.36
N ARG A 44 -10.25 4.42 -1.45
CA ARG A 44 -10.04 4.54 -0.01
C ARG A 44 -8.80 3.77 0.43
N LEU A 45 -8.60 2.57 -0.10
CA LEU A 45 -7.40 1.78 0.16
C LEU A 45 -6.14 2.53 -0.29
N VAL A 46 -6.11 3.04 -1.52
CA VAL A 46 -4.95 3.75 -2.07
C VAL A 46 -4.62 5.00 -1.26
N ARG A 47 -5.64 5.80 -0.89
CA ARG A 47 -5.45 6.99 -0.06
C ARG A 47 -4.91 6.64 1.31
N HIS A 48 -5.43 5.58 1.93
CA HIS A 48 -4.98 5.11 3.24
C HIS A 48 -3.52 4.64 3.19
N THR A 49 -3.17 3.75 2.26
CA THR A 49 -1.81 3.22 2.11
C THR A 49 -0.81 4.34 1.82
N GLY A 50 -1.16 5.26 0.91
CA GLY A 50 -0.31 6.42 0.62
C GLY A 50 -0.14 7.35 1.82
N GLY A 51 -1.18 7.54 2.64
CA GLY A 51 -1.11 8.28 3.90
C GLY A 51 -0.17 7.62 4.92
N ALA A 52 -0.31 6.31 5.11
CA ALA A 52 0.55 5.53 6.00
C ALA A 52 2.04 5.62 5.60
N LEU A 53 2.34 5.47 4.30
CA LEU A 53 3.71 5.56 3.80
C LEU A 53 4.32 6.95 4.02
N ARG A 54 3.58 8.03 3.75
CA ARG A 54 4.06 9.40 4.02
C ARG A 54 4.28 9.67 5.51
N TRP A 55 3.43 9.09 6.37
CA TRP A 55 3.58 9.25 7.81
C TRP A 55 4.80 8.50 8.35
N VAL A 56 5.04 7.27 7.89
CA VAL A 56 6.24 6.51 8.25
C VAL A 56 7.50 7.21 7.73
N GLU A 57 7.46 7.71 6.49
CA GLU A 57 8.54 8.47 5.89
C GLU A 57 8.92 9.68 6.76
N LEU A 58 7.93 10.45 7.22
CA LEU A 58 8.14 11.56 8.14
C LEU A 58 8.82 11.12 9.45
N ILE A 59 8.37 10.02 10.06
CA ILE A 59 8.95 9.51 11.32
C ILE A 59 10.41 9.10 11.14
N VAL A 60 10.75 8.43 10.05
CA VAL A 60 12.11 7.91 9.82
C VAL A 60 13.09 9.02 9.43
N ARG A 61 12.61 10.08 8.78
CA ARG A 61 13.45 11.21 8.35
C ARG A 61 13.93 12.08 9.52
N THR A 62 13.15 12.16 10.60
CA THR A 62 13.42 13.00 11.80
C THR A 62 14.15 12.24 12.88
#